data_AF-A0A7Y2BI96-F1
#
_entry.id   AF-A0A7Y2BI96-F1
#
_cell.length_a   1.000
_cell.length_b   1.000
_cell.length_c   1.000
_cell.angle_alpha   90.00
_cell.angle_beta   90.00
_cell.angle_gamma   90.00
#
_symmetry.space_group_name_H-M   'P 1'
#
loop_
_entity.id
_entity.type
_entity.pdbx_description
1 polymer ?
#
loop_
_entity_poly.entity_id
_entity_poly.type
_entity_poly.pdbx_seq_one_letter_code
_entity_poly.pdbx_strand_id
1 'polypeptide(L)'
;MAIIRSLMKTEMITVKPDDSVAEAAGLMAQNQIGAVLVVEGGVMKGIVSERDVVTRVVAERKDPSATKVSEISTEAVVDVDVNTPVRK
;
A
#
# COMPACT_ATOMS: atom_id res chain seq x y z
N MET A 1 -19.41 -20.48 -5.10
CA MET A 1 -18.53 -19.89 -4.07
C MET A 1 -17.44 -19.14 -4.82
N ALA A 2 -17.26 -17.84 -4.62
CA ALA A 2 -16.23 -17.08 -5.31
C ALA A 2 -14.85 -17.37 -4.71
N ILE A 3 -13.79 -17.32 -5.52
CA ILE A 3 -12.39 -17.40 -5.05
C ILE A 3 -11.72 -16.02 -5.18
N ILE A 4 -10.67 -15.75 -4.42
CA ILE A 4 -9.97 -14.45 -4.42
C ILE A 4 -9.62 -13.97 -5.84
N ARG A 5 -9.08 -14.86 -6.69
CA ARG A 5 -8.73 -14.58 -8.10
C ARG A 5 -9.87 -13.96 -8.90
N SER A 6 -11.12 -14.34 -8.62
CA SER A 6 -12.29 -13.86 -9.36
C SER A 6 -12.74 -12.46 -8.94
N LEU A 7 -12.17 -11.90 -7.86
CA LEU A 7 -12.57 -10.62 -7.27
C LEU A 7 -11.42 -9.61 -7.16
N MET A 8 -10.17 -10.07 -7.14
CA MET A 8 -9.00 -9.22 -6.94
C MET A 8 -8.68 -8.36 -8.18
N LYS A 9 -8.09 -7.18 -7.96
CA LYS A 9 -7.41 -6.42 -9.02
C LYS A 9 -5.99 -6.96 -9.19
N THR A 10 -5.55 -7.10 -10.43
CA THR A 10 -4.20 -7.59 -10.79
C THR A 10 -3.22 -6.47 -11.14
N GLU A 11 -3.72 -5.31 -11.51
CA GLU A 11 -2.90 -4.12 -11.76
C GLU A 11 -2.63 -3.43 -10.43
N MET A 12 -1.43 -3.62 -9.90
CA MET A 12 -1.02 -3.07 -8.62
C MET A 12 -0.19 -1.81 -8.85
N ILE A 13 -0.57 -0.73 -8.18
CA ILE A 13 0.22 0.49 -8.12
C ILE A 13 1.29 0.31 -7.04
N THR A 14 2.54 0.52 -7.43
CA THR A 14 3.71 0.31 -6.58
C THR A 14 4.51 1.59 -6.42
N VAL A 15 5.14 1.74 -5.25
CA VAL A 15 6.11 2.79 -4.92
C VAL A 15 7.40 2.14 -4.42
N LYS A 16 8.51 2.88 -4.46
CA LYS A 16 9.78 2.46 -3.87
C LYS A 16 9.83 2.82 -2.38
N PRO A 17 10.67 2.13 -1.57
CA PRO A 17 10.86 2.45 -0.15
C PRO A 17 11.31 3.90 0.11
N ASP A 18 12.06 4.48 -0.83
CA ASP A 18 12.63 5.82 -0.76
C ASP A 18 11.73 6.92 -1.34
N ASP A 19 10.62 6.57 -1.99
CA ASP A 19 9.65 7.57 -2.46
C ASP A 19 9.02 8.30 -1.27
N SER A 20 8.58 9.54 -1.48
CA SER A 20 7.94 10.32 -0.45
C SER A 20 6.51 9.85 -0.17
N VAL A 21 6.02 10.08 1.04
CA VAL A 21 4.61 9.83 1.38
C VAL A 21 3.67 10.70 0.53
N ALA A 22 4.09 11.91 0.16
CA ALA A 22 3.33 12.79 -0.73
C ALA A 22 3.11 12.17 -2.12
N GLU A 23 4.15 11.57 -2.73
CA GLU A 23 4.04 10.86 -4.00
C GLU A 23 3.11 9.65 -3.90
N ALA A 24 3.26 8.86 -2.83
CA ALA A 24 2.39 7.71 -2.58
C ALA A 24 0.91 8.13 -2.44
N ALA A 25 0.62 9.17 -1.67
CA ALA A 25 -0.73 9.72 -1.52
C ALA A 25 -1.27 10.30 -2.85
N GLY A 26 -0.41 10.93 -3.65
CA GLY A 26 -0.76 11.42 -4.99
C GLY A 26 -1.18 10.28 -5.91
N LEU A 27 -0.44 9.17 -5.92
CA LEU A 27 -0.79 7.97 -6.70
C LEU A 27 -2.09 7.34 -6.23
N MET A 28 -2.33 7.27 -4.91
CA MET A 28 -3.61 6.82 -4.35
C MET A 28 -4.79 7.65 -4.88
N ALA A 29 -4.67 8.97 -4.82
CA ALA A 29 -5.69 9.90 -5.28
C ALA A 29 -5.94 9.79 -6.79
N GLN A 30 -4.88 9.75 -7.60
CA GLN A 30 -4.96 9.65 -9.06
C GLN A 30 -5.63 8.35 -9.52
N ASN A 31 -5.38 7.24 -8.82
CA ASN A 31 -5.88 5.91 -9.18
C ASN A 31 -7.16 5.52 -8.43
N GLN A 32 -7.67 6.38 -7.54
CA GLN A 32 -8.84 6.11 -6.69
C GLN A 32 -8.70 4.80 -5.88
N ILE A 33 -7.55 4.62 -5.24
CA ILE A 33 -7.21 3.46 -4.40
C ILE A 33 -6.75 3.91 -3.02
N GLY A 34 -7.02 3.10 -1.99
CA GLY A 34 -6.66 3.42 -0.60
C GLY A 34 -5.34 2.84 -0.11
N ALA A 35 -4.57 2.16 -0.97
CA ALA A 35 -3.28 1.59 -0.63
C ALA A 35 -2.38 1.39 -1.86
N VAL A 36 -1.07 1.44 -1.63
CA VAL A 36 -0.03 1.13 -2.62
C VAL A 36 0.95 0.11 -2.05
N LEU A 37 1.53 -0.72 -2.93
CA LEU A 37 2.57 -1.66 -2.54
C LEU A 37 3.94 -1.01 -2.54
N VAL A 38 4.75 -1.33 -1.54
CA VAL A 38 6.15 -0.92 -1.47
C VAL A 38 6.99 -2.04 -2.08
N VAL A 39 7.67 -1.75 -3.18
CA VAL A 39 8.44 -2.74 -3.95
C VAL A 39 9.83 -2.21 -4.26
N GLU A 40 10.83 -3.06 -4.06
CA GLU A 40 12.23 -2.76 -4.40
C GLU A 40 12.90 -3.99 -4.99
N GLY A 41 13.57 -3.83 -6.14
CA GLY A 41 14.26 -4.93 -6.82
C GLY A 41 13.33 -6.10 -7.20
N GLY A 42 12.04 -5.82 -7.45
CA GLY A 42 11.03 -6.85 -7.75
C GLY A 42 10.51 -7.60 -6.51
N VAL A 43 10.93 -7.22 -5.30
CA VAL A 43 10.50 -7.83 -4.05
C VAL A 43 9.53 -6.90 -3.33
N MET A 44 8.38 -7.43 -2.93
CA MET A 44 7.43 -6.71 -2.07
C MET A 44 8.04 -6.55 -0.67
N LYS A 45 8.16 -5.29 -0.24
CA LYS A 45 8.71 -4.90 1.06
C LYS A 45 7.61 -4.55 2.07
N GLY A 46 6.44 -4.17 1.59
CA GLY A 46 5.31 -3.83 2.45
C GLY A 46 4.15 -3.21 1.71
N ILE A 47 3.24 -2.63 2.48
CA ILE A 47 2.09 -1.87 1.99
C ILE A 47 1.96 -0.57 2.78
N VAL A 48 1.52 0.50 2.11
CA VAL A 48 1.09 1.75 2.75
C VAL A 48 -0.37 1.98 2.40
N SER A 49 -1.19 2.18 3.41
CA SER A 49 -2.59 2.55 3.27
C SER A 49 -2.83 4.02 3.63
N GLU A 50 -3.99 4.56 3.26
CA GLU A 50 -4.46 5.87 3.73
C GLU A 50 -4.41 5.99 5.26
N ARG A 51 -4.71 4.91 5.99
CA ARG A 51 -4.63 4.88 7.45
C ARG A 51 -3.21 5.11 7.95
N ASP A 52 -2.20 4.54 7.29
CA ASP A 52 -0.79 4.75 7.68
C ASP A 52 -0.39 6.21 7.47
N VAL A 53 -0.81 6.84 6.37
CA VAL A 53 -0.59 8.27 6.10
C VAL A 53 -1.23 9.13 7.20
N VAL A 54 -2.51 8.88 7.51
CA VAL A 54 -3.24 9.65 8.53
C VAL A 54 -2.61 9.48 9.91
N THR A 55 -2.31 8.24 10.32
CA THR A 55 -1.90 7.93 11.69
C THR A 55 -0.42 8.15 11.95
N ARG A 56 0.47 7.92 10.97
CA ARG A 56 1.94 7.97 11.18
C ARG A 56 2.61 9.22 10.63
N VAL A 57 1.90 10.01 9.82
CA VAL A 57 2.42 11.27 9.23
C VAL A 57 1.58 12.46 9.69
N VAL A 58 0.28 12.46 9.38
CA VAL A 58 -0.58 13.62 9.66
C VAL A 58 -0.78 13.83 11.16
N ALA A 59 -1.16 12.77 11.88
CA ALA A 59 -1.36 12.85 13.34
C ALA A 59 -0.05 13.20 14.08
N GLU A 60 1.09 12.73 13.56
CA GLU A 60 2.43 13.01 14.07
C GLU A 60 3.02 14.34 13.57
N ARG A 61 2.29 15.10 12.75
CA ARG A 61 2.72 16.39 12.15
C ARG A 61 4.04 16.34 11.39
N LYS A 62 4.33 15.21 10.73
CA LYS A 62 5.50 15.06 9.86
C LYS A 62 5.24 15.69 8.49
N ASP A 63 6.29 16.13 7.81
CA ASP A 63 6.21 16.61 6.43
C ASP A 63 6.11 15.41 5.47
N PRO A 64 4.98 15.22 4.75
CA PRO A 64 4.81 14.11 3.81
C PRO A 64 5.77 14.14 2.62
N SER A 65 6.35 15.30 2.29
CA SER A 65 7.32 15.43 1.18
C SER A 65 8.72 14.98 1.60
N ALA A 66 9.03 15.05 2.90
CA ALA A 66 10.32 14.65 3.46
C ALA A 66 10.30 13.25 4.09
N THR A 67 9.12 12.75 4.47
CA THR A 67 8.95 11.41 5.05
C THR A 67 8.94 10.36 3.95
N LYS A 68 9.76 9.33 4.09
CA LYS A 68 9.81 8.20 3.16
C LYS A 68 8.70 7.19 3.43
N VAL A 69 8.27 6.52 2.37
CA VAL A 69 7.30 5.42 2.42
C VAL A 69 7.75 4.30 3.37
N SER A 70 9.04 3.94 3.35
CA SER A 70 9.60 2.91 4.23
C SER A 70 9.38 3.18 5.72
N GLU A 71 9.38 4.45 6.14
CA GLU A 71 9.22 4.84 7.54
C GLU A 71 7.80 4.58 8.08
N ILE A 72 6.81 4.44 7.19
CA ILE A 72 5.40 4.27 7.59
C ILE A 72 4.78 2.97 7.08
N SER A 73 5.49 2.23 6.26
CA SER A 73 5.00 0.99 5.67
C SER A 73 4.76 -0.10 6.70
N THR A 74 3.86 -1.03 6.37
CA THR A 74 3.65 -2.27 7.11
C THR A 74 4.34 -3.40 6.36
N GLU A 75 5.40 -3.97 6.94
CA GLU A 75 6.27 -4.96 6.30
C GLU A 75 5.76 -6.41 6.44
N ALA A 76 5.16 -6.76 7.59
CA ALA A 76 4.58 -8.07 7.85
C ALA A 76 3.18 -8.20 7.24
N VAL A 77 3.10 -8.12 5.91
CA VAL A 77 1.83 -8.16 5.19
C VAL A 77 1.25 -9.57 5.28
N VAL A 78 -0.01 -9.66 5.71
CA VAL A 78 -0.79 -10.89 5.65
C VAL A 78 -1.28 -11.04 4.22
N ASP A 79 -0.89 -12.14 3.56
CA ASP A 79 -1.35 -12.50 2.22
C ASP A 79 -2.37 -13.65 2.26
N VAL A 80 -2.96 -13.94 1.11
CA VAL A 80 -3.92 -15.03 0.93
C VAL A 80 -3.75 -15.65 -0.45
N ASP A 81 -3.83 -16.98 -0.54
CA ASP A 81 -3.77 -17.66 -1.83
C ASP A 81 -4.95 -17.25 -2.71
N VAL A 82 -4.67 -17.02 -3.99
CA VAL A 82 -5.63 -16.56 -4.99
C VAL A 82 -6.78 -17.57 -5.23
N ASN A 83 -6.61 -18.83 -4.87
CA ASN A 83 -7.66 -19.86 -4.97
C ASN A 83 -8.45 -20.02 -3.67
N THR A 84 -8.14 -19.25 -2.63
CA THR A 84 -8.89 -19.25 -1.36
C THR A 84 -10.36 -18.87 -1.61
N PRO A 85 -11.32 -19.68 -1.13
CA PRO A 85 -12.74 -19.34 -1.23
C PRO A 85 -13.12 -18.16 -0.33
N VAL A 86 -13.94 -17.24 -0.85
CA VAL A 86 -14.52 -16.13 -0.08
C VAL A 86 -15.81 -16.59 0.59
N ARG A 87 -15.87 -16.49 1.92
CA ARG A 87 -17.08 -16.73 2.70
C ARG A 87 -17.90 -15.43 2.77
N LYS A 88 -19.21 -15.54 2.54
CA LYS A 88 -20.17 -14.46 2.80
C LYS A 88 -20.51 -14.41 4.28
#